data_AF-A0A705RBM1-F1
#
_entry.id   AF-A0A705RBM1-F1
#
_cell.length_a   1.000
_cell.length_b   1.000
_cell.length_c   1.000
_cell.angle_alpha   90.00
_cell.angle_beta   90.00
_cell.angle_gamma   90.00
#
_symmetry.space_group_name_H-M   'P 1'
#
loop_
_entity.id
_entity.type
_entity.pdbx_description
1 polymer ?
#
loop_
_entity_poly.entity_id
_entity_poly.type
_entity_poly.pdbx_seq_one_letter_code
_entity_poly.pdbx_strand_id
1 'polypeptide(L)' 'ELRSAHVAMALYPLSAFRAMNRAAEKVYTVLRQEGTQKNVIDIMQTRNELYESINYYQFEEKLDALYRNKKS' A
#
# COMPACT_ATOMS: atom_id res chain seq x y z
N GLU A 1 -3.59 -4.87 30.00
CA GLU A 1 -2.84 -6.14 30.06
C GLU A 1 -1.33 -5.93 29.95
N LEU A 2 -0.77 -5.62 28.77
CA LEU A 2 0.70 -5.49 28.61
C LEU A 2 1.30 -4.32 29.42
N ARG A 3 0.68 -3.14 29.36
CA ARG A 3 1.14 -1.95 30.11
C ARG A 3 1.09 -2.16 31.63
N SER A 4 0.02 -2.78 32.14
CA SER A 4 -0.12 -3.10 33.58
C SER A 4 0.89 -4.15 34.05
N ALA A 5 1.39 -4.98 33.15
CA ALA A 5 2.46 -5.96 33.41
C ALA A 5 3.88 -5.39 33.16
N HIS A 6 4.03 -4.08 32.98
CA HIS A 6 5.32 -3.41 32.75
C HIS A 6 6.09 -3.92 31.51
N VAL A 7 5.38 -4.39 30.47
CA VAL A 7 5.98 -4.80 29.19
C VAL A 7 6.38 -3.55 28.39
N ALA A 8 7.63 -3.48 27.94
CA ALA A 8 8.21 -2.31 27.26
C ALA A 8 7.80 -2.18 25.79
N MET A 9 7.52 -3.28 25.11
CA MET A 9 7.19 -3.31 23.68
C MET A 9 6.19 -4.42 23.37
N ALA A 10 5.27 -4.15 22.45
CA ALA A 10 4.37 -5.14 21.89
C ALA A 10 4.71 -5.34 20.42
N LEU A 11 5.06 -6.56 20.03
CA LEU A 11 5.37 -6.91 18.65
C LEU A 11 4.16 -7.56 18.00
N TYR A 12 3.79 -7.09 16.81
CA TYR A 12 2.71 -7.65 16.00
C TYR A 12 3.29 -8.23 14.69
N PRO A 13 3.98 -9.38 14.77
CA PRO A 13 4.92 -9.79 13.74
C PRO A 13 4.28 -10.13 12.39
N LEU A 14 3.00 -10.54 12.38
CA LEU A 14 2.34 -11.08 11.18
C LEU A 14 0.97 -10.46 10.89
N SER A 15 0.52 -9.48 11.68
CA SER A 15 -0.84 -8.96 11.57
C SER A 15 -1.13 -8.40 10.17
N ALA A 16 -0.24 -7.56 9.64
CA ALA A 16 -0.35 -7.02 8.30
C ALA A 16 -0.23 -8.11 7.22
N PHE A 17 0.69 -9.06 7.41
CA PHE A 17 0.91 -10.16 6.46
C PHE A 17 -0.29 -11.09 6.31
N ARG A 18 -0.98 -11.39 7.41
CA ARG A 18 -2.19 -12.21 7.35
C ARG A 18 -3.34 -11.50 6.63
N ALA A 19 -3.50 -10.20 6.87
CA ALA A 19 -4.52 -9.39 6.19
C ALA A 19 -4.26 -9.28 4.68
N MET A 20 -3.02 -9.01 4.25
CA MET A 20 -2.68 -8.93 2.83
C MET A 20 -2.92 -10.26 2.10
N ASN A 21 -2.60 -11.40 2.71
CA ASN A 21 -2.79 -12.70 2.10
C ASN A 21 -4.27 -13.01 1.86
N ARG A 22 -5.14 -12.66 2.82
CA ARG A 22 -6.60 -12.83 2.69
C ARG A 22 -7.17 -11.94 1.59
N ALA A 23 -6.71 -10.70 1.48
CA ALA A 23 -7.14 -9.80 0.42
C ALA A 23 -6.71 -10.31 -0.97
N ALA A 24 -5.45 -10.75 -1.10
CA ALA A 24 -4.93 -11.33 -2.34
C ALA A 24 -5.68 -12.61 -2.75
N GLU A 25 -5.93 -13.53 -1.80
CA GLU A 25 -6.75 -14.74 -2.02
C GLU A 25 -8.13 -14.40 -2.58
N LYS A 26 -8.80 -13.39 -2.01
CA LYS A 26 -10.12 -12.94 -2.48
C LYS A 26 -10.06 -12.44 -3.92
N VAL A 27 -9.07 -11.61 -4.27
CA VAL A 27 -8.90 -11.10 -5.63
C VAL A 27 -8.67 -12.25 -6.62
N TYR A 28 -7.79 -13.20 -6.30
CA TYR A 28 -7.53 -14.34 -7.17
C TYR A 28 -8.75 -15.23 -7.38
N THR A 29 -9.51 -15.48 -6.31
CA THR A 29 -10.74 -16.29 -6.35
C THR A 29 -11.78 -15.65 -7.27
N VAL A 30 -12.06 -14.36 -7.06
CA VAL A 30 -13.05 -13.61 -7.86
C VAL A 30 -12.62 -13.54 -9.31
N LEU A 31 -11.36 -13.20 -9.58
CA LEU A 31 -10.84 -13.12 -10.94
C LEU A 31 -10.98 -14.47 -11.68
N ARG A 32 -10.72 -15.58 -10.98
CA ARG A 32 -10.84 -16.93 -11.56
C ARG A 32 -12.29 -17.33 -11.83
N GLN A 33 -13.23 -16.95 -10.96
CA GLN A 33 -14.64 -17.33 -11.05
C GLN A 33 -15.43 -16.46 -12.03
N GLU A 34 -15.19 -15.15 -12.01
CA GLU A 34 -15.96 -14.16 -12.75
C GLU A 34 -15.30 -13.76 -14.08
N GLY A 35 -14.03 -14.12 -14.29
CA GLY A 35 -13.27 -13.71 -15.47
C GLY A 35 -12.89 -12.22 -15.48
N THR A 36 -13.16 -11.50 -14.39
CA THR A 36 -12.85 -10.09 -14.21
C THR A 36 -12.70 -9.74 -12.73
N GLN A 37 -11.93 -8.70 -12.43
CA GLN A 37 -11.73 -8.13 -11.10
C GLN A 37 -12.78 -7.07 -10.70
N LYS A 38 -13.75 -6.77 -11.55
CA LYS A 38 -14.65 -5.60 -11.39
C LYS A 38 -15.28 -5.50 -10.00
N ASN A 39 -15.68 -6.62 -9.40
CA ASN A 39 -16.37 -6.67 -8.10
C ASN A 39 -15.42 -6.63 -6.89
N VAL A 40 -14.11 -6.47 -7.11
CA VAL A 40 -13.09 -6.36 -6.03
C VAL A 40 -12.20 -5.13 -6.19
N ILE A 41 -12.55 -4.18 -7.05
CA ILE A 41 -11.80 -2.93 -7.19
C ILE A 41 -11.89 -2.07 -5.91
N ASP A 42 -13.03 -2.09 -5.24
CA ASP A 42 -13.31 -1.32 -4.03
C ASP A 42 -12.43 -1.69 -2.83
N ILE A 43 -11.87 -2.90 -2.82
CA ILE A 43 -10.95 -3.37 -1.76
C ILE A 43 -9.47 -3.16 -2.11
N MET A 44 -9.15 -2.61 -3.29
CA MET A 44 -7.78 -2.34 -3.69
C MET A 44 -7.32 -0.98 -3.20
N GLN A 45 -6.03 -0.86 -2.88
CA GLN A 45 -5.38 0.44 -2.75
C GLN A 45 -5.48 1.19 -4.08
N THR A 46 -5.94 2.43 -4.04
CA THR A 46 -6.01 3.28 -5.23
C THR A 46 -4.61 3.69 -5.71
N ARG A 47 -4.51 4.10 -6.98
CA ARG A 47 -3.25 4.60 -7.55
C ARG A 47 -2.70 5.81 -6.77
N ASN A 48 -3.58 6.71 -6.33
CA ASN A 48 -3.17 7.91 -5.59
C ASN A 48 -2.64 7.56 -4.20
N GLU A 49 -3.30 6.66 -3.47
CA GLU A 49 -2.81 6.18 -2.17
C GLU A 49 -1.46 5.49 -2.29
N LEU A 50 -1.24 4.72 -3.36
CA LEU A 50 0.07 4.13 -3.65
C LEU A 50 1.13 5.21 -3.85
N TYR A 51 0.83 6.25 -4.63
CA TYR A 51 1.75 7.36 -4.89
C TYR A 51 2.12 8.12 -3.63
N GLU A 52 1.16 8.38 -2.76
CA GLU A 52 1.39 8.97 -1.45
C GLU A 52 2.30 8.07 -0.59
N SER A 53 2.00 6.76 -0.54
CA SER A 53 2.74 5.79 0.27
C SER A 53 4.21 5.66 -0.12
N ILE A 54 4.54 5.84 -1.40
CA ILE A 54 5.91 5.75 -1.93
C ILE A 54 6.58 7.11 -2.15
N ASN A 55 5.96 8.20 -1.69
CA ASN A 55 6.45 9.57 -1.87
C ASN A 55 6.71 9.95 -3.34
N TYR A 56 5.87 9.46 -4.26
CA TYR A 56 6.08 9.61 -5.70
C TYR A 56 6.26 11.08 -6.14
N TYR A 57 5.41 11.98 -5.65
CA TYR A 57 5.45 13.40 -6.03
C TYR A 57 6.72 14.13 -5.57
N GLN A 58 7.35 13.69 -4.47
CA GLN A 58 8.62 14.26 -4.03
C GLN A 58 9.76 13.97 -5.02
N PHE A 59 9.68 12.85 -5.75
CA PHE A 59 10.64 12.54 -6.80
C PHE A 59 10.41 13.42 -8.03
N GLU A 60 9.17 13.64 -8.45
CA GLU A 60 8.84 14.56 -9.55
C GLU A 60 9.30 15.98 -9.25
N GLU A 61 8.99 16.51 -8.07
CA GLU A 61 9.41 17.85 -7.65
C GLU A 61 10.94 18.03 -7.68
N LYS A 62 11.69 17.00 -7.25
CA LYS A 62 13.15 17.02 -7.30
C LYS A 62 13.69 17.05 -8.73
N LEU A 63 13.10 16.30 -9.65
CA LEU A 63 13.49 16.31 -11.05
C LEU A 63 13.21 17.69 -11.67
N ASP A 64 12.04 18.27 -11.43
CA ASP A 64 11.70 19.60 -11.93
C ASP A 64 12.67 20.67 -11.42
N ALA A 65 13.02 20.63 -10.13
CA ALA A 65 13.98 21.55 -9.53
C ALA A 65 15.38 21.45 -10.16
N LEU A 66 15.84 20.22 -10.48
CA LEU A 66 17.17 19.98 -11.03
C LEU A 66 17.30 20.36 -12.51
N TYR A 67 16.23 20.24 -13.29
CA TYR A 67 16.30 20.33 -14.75
C TYR A 67 15.56 21.53 -15.35
N ARG A 68 14.79 22.32 -14.57
CA ARG A 68 14.13 23.54 -15.07
C ARG A 68 15.07 24.55 -15.72
N ASN A 69 16.32 24.62 -15.27
CA ASN A 69 17.30 25.62 -15.74
C ASN A 69 18.29 25.09 -16.80
N LYS A 70 18.17 23.85 -17.27
CA LYS A 70 19.02 23.28 -18.33
C LYS A 70 18.46 23.45 -19.75
N LYS A 71 17.29 24.06 -19.89
CA LYS A 71 16.75 24.51 -21.19
C LYS A 71 17.10 25.98 -21.40
N SER A 72 18.36 26.26 -21.74
CA SER A 72 18.80 27.50 -22.38
C SER A 72 19.81 27.17 -23.46
#